data_AF-A0A951P522-F1
#
_entry.id   AF-A0A951P522-F1
#
_cell.length_a   1.000
_cell.length_b   1.000
_cell.length_c   1.000
_cell.angle_alpha   90.00
_cell.angle_beta   90.00
_cell.angle_gamma   90.00
#
_symmetry.space_group_name_H-M   'P 1'
#
loop_
_entity.id
_entity.type
_entity.pdbx_description
1 polymer ?
#
loop_
_entity_poly.entity_id
_entity_poly.type
_entity_poly.pdbx_seq_one_letter_code
_entity_poly.pdbx_strand_id
1 'polypeptide(L)'
;MLIFTEHRDTLSYLKENLEQWGYTTCEIGGMSPMARKLAQKDFQLNRQICLATEAAGEGINLQFCRLMINYDLPWNPNRLEQRMGRIHRIGQKQDVYIFNFLAANTVEGRVLEKILTKLEEIRGAMGDRVFDVVGQLLHLNDIRFEEMVREATYAKSSEEDILEQIERLDPKRLDELEQKTGVALATSHVDLSQIRRAQRQDYRSEEQRLMPRYIEEFFKRSCEFLNINLEVRADGLWRVPYLKEEFRSNNLDSVRRLGTAEKHYPKLAFYKEQLANPTHQDAELLSPGHPLFAAIAERLDIELNESVCAGSALFVDADATTPYRIYFFEVQVAGQQHNGKDSVIRASLCAVLEKASGELVLVSPDVLHDLAPADSMLEAQLQPPSPQEQERSEQWIKVKVQVPMVKQEQDQRQRELQIRQDYLDQAMQAAIRDAQATQMKLAAKVAAGDETYRVARDSAQKKVKDLQERYRNRRHEMSHLKLVSFGRVTYLEAALVHPVIALVEKMPGMRNDPEVEAFAMEWLMEYERQRGWEPEDVSKNHDGSGFDIRSVGAVDSETGIAPVRRIEVKGRAQANQEVSLTSNEWRKAQQLGILIGSM
;
A
#
# COMPACT_ATOMS: atom_id res chain seq x y z
N MET A 1 -19.52 17.77 -0.17
CA MET A 1 -19.60 18.21 -1.58
C MET A 1 -18.41 19.08 -1.90
N LEU A 2 -17.81 18.93 -3.07
CA LEU A 2 -16.64 19.71 -3.50
C LEU A 2 -17.02 20.65 -4.63
N ILE A 3 -16.66 21.93 -4.52
CA ILE A 3 -16.88 22.93 -5.56
C ILE A 3 -15.51 23.49 -5.97
N PHE A 4 -15.20 23.40 -7.27
CA PHE A 4 -13.97 23.91 -7.86
C PHE A 4 -14.21 25.23 -8.59
N THR A 5 -13.27 26.16 -8.41
CA THR A 5 -13.19 27.40 -9.18
C THR A 5 -11.74 27.82 -9.42
N GLU A 6 -11.44 28.44 -10.56
CA GLU A 6 -10.11 28.93 -10.91
C GLU A 6 -9.75 30.18 -10.11
N HIS A 7 -10.72 31.05 -9.84
CA HIS A 7 -10.50 32.36 -9.22
C HIS A 7 -10.84 32.39 -7.73
N ARG A 8 -9.94 32.98 -6.94
CA ARG A 8 -10.12 33.13 -5.48
C ARG A 8 -11.28 34.07 -5.12
N ASP A 9 -11.52 35.08 -5.95
CA ASP A 9 -12.62 36.02 -5.75
C ASP A 9 -13.98 35.30 -5.87
N THR A 10 -14.13 34.45 -6.89
CA THR A 10 -15.29 33.57 -7.06
C THR A 10 -15.45 32.61 -5.88
N LEU A 11 -14.34 32.03 -5.39
CA LEU A 11 -14.37 31.18 -4.20
C LEU A 11 -14.94 31.92 -3.00
N SER A 12 -14.46 33.15 -2.77
CA SER A 12 -14.84 33.97 -1.62
C SER A 12 -16.32 34.37 -1.71
N TYR A 13 -16.77 34.77 -2.90
CA TYR A 13 -18.18 35.02 -3.20
C TYR A 13 -19.07 33.80 -2.93
N LEU A 14 -18.68 32.62 -3.41
CA LEU A 14 -19.43 31.39 -3.19
C LEU A 14 -19.50 31.02 -1.71
N LYS A 15 -18.40 31.21 -0.99
CA LYS A 15 -18.32 30.95 0.45
C LYS A 15 -19.35 31.78 1.22
N GLU A 16 -19.34 33.10 1.01
CA GLU A 16 -20.25 34.02 1.70
C GLU A 16 -21.72 33.67 1.45
N ASN A 17 -22.08 33.39 0.19
CA ASN A 17 -23.46 33.02 -0.15
C ASN A 17 -23.87 31.68 0.45
N LEU A 18 -23.01 30.66 0.39
CA LEU A 18 -23.30 29.33 0.94
C LEU A 18 -23.44 29.37 2.46
N GLU A 19 -22.62 30.16 3.14
CA GLU A 19 -22.73 30.38 4.59
C GLU A 19 -23.99 31.16 4.95
N GLN A 20 -24.37 32.18 4.16
CA GLN A 20 -25.66 32.88 4.32
C GLN A 20 -26.87 31.95 4.12
N TRP A 21 -26.75 30.96 3.25
CA TRP A 21 -27.78 29.93 3.06
C TRP A 21 -27.77 28.84 4.14
N GLY A 22 -26.85 28.93 5.11
CA GLY A 22 -26.80 28.05 6.28
C GLY A 22 -25.92 26.80 6.12
N TYR A 23 -25.11 26.70 5.06
CA TYR A 23 -24.19 25.58 4.89
C TYR A 23 -22.87 25.79 5.63
N THR A 24 -22.30 24.71 6.17
CA THR A 24 -20.94 24.75 6.71
C THR A 24 -19.91 24.58 5.60
N THR A 25 -19.00 25.54 5.48
CA THR A 25 -18.00 25.57 4.40
C THR A 25 -16.55 25.55 4.90
N CYS A 26 -15.63 25.11 4.04
CA CYS A 26 -14.18 25.30 4.19
C CYS A 26 -13.51 25.62 2.84
N GLU A 27 -12.32 26.19 2.89
CA GLU A 27 -11.53 26.57 1.71
C GLU A 27 -10.26 25.72 1.61
N ILE A 28 -9.89 25.33 0.38
CA ILE A 28 -8.60 24.73 0.06
C ILE A 28 -7.99 25.48 -1.15
N GLY A 29 -7.15 26.48 -0.88
CA GLY A 29 -6.51 27.34 -1.90
C GLY A 29 -5.39 28.20 -1.31
N GLY A 30 -4.22 28.28 -1.97
CA GLY A 30 -3.15 29.23 -1.59
C GLY A 30 -2.53 29.06 -0.19
N MET A 31 -2.72 27.91 0.46
CA MET A 31 -2.28 27.66 1.84
C MET A 31 -1.11 26.67 1.95
N SER A 32 -0.41 26.73 3.09
CA SER A 32 0.73 25.84 3.40
C SER A 32 0.30 24.36 3.45
N PRO A 33 1.22 23.40 3.22
CA PRO A 33 0.88 21.97 3.25
C PRO A 33 0.22 21.50 4.55
N MET A 34 0.64 22.05 5.69
CA MET A 34 0.06 21.73 7.01
C MET A 34 -1.35 22.28 7.16
N ALA A 35 -1.59 23.54 6.80
CA ALA A 35 -2.93 24.13 6.80
C ALA A 35 -3.89 23.38 5.86
N ARG A 36 -3.36 22.89 4.73
CA ARG A 36 -4.11 22.07 3.77
C ARG A 36 -4.57 20.74 4.36
N LYS A 37 -3.71 20.03 5.08
CA LYS A 37 -4.06 18.78 5.78
C LYS A 37 -5.13 19.03 6.87
N LEU A 38 -4.99 20.11 7.62
CA LEU A 38 -5.99 20.50 8.64
C LEU A 38 -7.35 20.82 7.99
N ALA A 39 -7.38 21.58 6.90
CA ALA A 39 -8.60 21.89 6.17
C ALA A 39 -9.27 20.64 5.58
N GLN A 40 -8.48 19.67 5.10
CA GLN A 40 -9.01 18.37 4.63
C GLN A 40 -9.64 17.57 5.76
N LYS A 41 -8.97 17.50 6.93
CA LYS A 41 -9.52 16.83 8.11
C LYS A 41 -10.79 17.52 8.60
N ASP A 42 -10.80 18.86 8.65
CA ASP A 42 -12.00 19.63 9.00
C ASP A 42 -13.14 19.41 8.00
N PHE A 43 -12.83 19.35 6.69
CA PHE A 43 -13.82 19.04 5.67
C PHE A 43 -14.44 17.66 5.86
N GLN A 44 -13.59 16.66 6.11
CA GLN A 44 -14.03 15.28 6.30
C GLN A 44 -14.95 15.13 7.52
N LEU A 45 -14.70 15.87 8.59
CA LEU A 45 -15.37 15.68 9.88
C LEU A 45 -16.53 16.63 10.14
N ASN A 46 -16.40 17.90 9.73
CA ASN A 46 -17.22 18.99 10.26
C ASN A 46 -17.93 19.83 9.20
N ARG A 47 -17.56 19.72 7.91
CA ARG A 47 -18.06 20.64 6.86
C ARG A 47 -18.83 19.93 5.76
N GLN A 48 -19.91 20.55 5.30
CA GLN A 48 -20.73 20.01 4.22
C GLN A 48 -20.13 20.30 2.84
N ILE A 49 -19.54 21.48 2.67
CA ILE A 49 -19.05 21.97 1.37
C ILE A 49 -17.59 22.40 1.49
N CYS A 50 -16.75 21.90 0.59
CA CYS A 50 -15.40 22.43 0.41
C CYS A 50 -15.32 23.20 -0.90
N LEU A 51 -14.78 24.41 -0.83
CA LEU A 51 -14.46 25.24 -1.99
C LEU A 51 -12.96 25.15 -2.24
N ALA A 52 -12.55 24.87 -3.47
CA ALA A 52 -11.13 24.67 -3.80
C ALA A 52 -10.70 25.47 -5.04
N THR A 53 -9.47 26.02 -4.98
CA THR A 53 -8.82 26.64 -6.15
C THR A 53 -7.72 25.76 -6.75
N GLU A 54 -7.38 26.02 -8.02
CA GLU A 54 -6.32 25.27 -8.73
C GLU A 54 -4.94 25.42 -8.10
N ALA A 55 -4.62 26.58 -7.53
CA ALA A 55 -3.30 26.87 -6.95
C ALA A 55 -2.92 25.98 -5.75
N ALA A 56 -3.84 25.13 -5.26
CA ALA A 56 -3.60 24.16 -4.19
C ALA A 56 -3.92 22.70 -4.57
N GLY A 57 -4.36 22.44 -5.81
CA GLY A 57 -5.04 21.20 -6.22
C GLY A 57 -4.16 19.99 -6.54
N GLU A 58 -2.85 20.15 -6.74
CA GLU A 58 -1.97 19.01 -6.97
C GLU A 58 -1.80 18.18 -5.69
N GLY A 59 -2.23 16.92 -5.75
CA GLY A 59 -1.92 15.88 -4.76
C GLY A 59 -2.96 15.63 -3.68
N ILE A 60 -4.12 16.31 -3.70
CA ILE A 60 -5.14 16.10 -2.65
C ILE A 60 -5.95 14.82 -2.91
N ASN A 61 -6.21 14.05 -1.86
CA ASN A 61 -7.11 12.88 -1.90
C ASN A 61 -8.42 13.21 -1.18
N LEU A 62 -9.54 13.25 -1.91
CA LEU A 62 -10.87 13.54 -1.40
C LEU A 62 -11.85 12.40 -1.70
N GLN A 63 -11.37 11.15 -1.72
CA GLN A 63 -12.18 9.94 -1.97
C GLN A 63 -13.42 9.79 -1.07
N PHE A 64 -13.51 10.49 0.07
CA PHE A 64 -14.74 10.52 0.87
C PHE A 64 -15.87 11.37 0.26
N CYS A 65 -15.57 12.20 -0.74
CA CYS A 65 -16.55 13.01 -1.47
C CYS A 65 -17.10 12.26 -2.67
N ARG A 66 -18.42 12.34 -2.85
CA ARG A 66 -19.14 11.78 -4.01
C ARG A 66 -19.67 12.80 -5.01
N LEU A 67 -19.70 14.08 -4.63
CA LEU A 67 -20.32 15.16 -5.40
C LEU A 67 -19.28 16.23 -5.69
N MET A 68 -19.06 16.52 -6.98
CA MET A 68 -18.21 17.59 -7.47
C MET A 68 -19.01 18.55 -8.35
N ILE A 69 -18.80 19.84 -8.15
CA ILE A 69 -19.27 20.90 -9.05
C ILE A 69 -18.04 21.64 -9.56
N ASN A 70 -17.83 21.65 -10.87
CA ASN A 70 -16.94 22.60 -11.51
C ASN A 70 -17.75 23.87 -11.80
N TYR A 71 -17.55 24.90 -10.98
CA TYR A 71 -18.24 26.18 -11.14
C TYR A 71 -17.77 26.89 -12.41
N ASP A 72 -16.48 26.74 -12.72
CA ASP A 72 -15.86 27.07 -13.99
C ASP A 72 -14.96 25.91 -14.44
N LEU A 73 -15.02 25.62 -15.73
CA LEU A 73 -14.26 24.54 -16.35
C LEU A 73 -12.88 25.04 -16.78
N PRO A 74 -11.80 24.30 -16.45
CA PRO A 74 -10.47 24.70 -16.87
C PRO A 74 -10.31 24.50 -18.37
N TRP A 75 -9.58 25.41 -19.01
CA TRP A 75 -9.25 25.32 -20.43
C TRP A 75 -8.31 24.15 -20.78
N ASN A 76 -7.79 23.46 -19.78
CA ASN A 76 -6.88 22.35 -19.97
C ASN A 76 -7.57 21.03 -19.60
N PRO A 77 -7.85 20.13 -20.55
CA PRO A 77 -8.50 18.85 -20.29
C PRO A 77 -7.76 17.97 -19.28
N ASN A 78 -6.42 18.03 -19.25
CA ASN A 78 -5.63 17.34 -18.23
C ASN A 78 -5.95 17.86 -16.82
N ARG A 79 -6.27 19.15 -16.68
CA ARG A 79 -6.68 19.72 -15.39
C ARG A 79 -8.06 19.23 -14.98
N LEU A 80 -8.99 19.10 -15.93
CA LEU A 80 -10.31 18.52 -15.67
C LEU A 80 -10.18 17.07 -15.17
N GLU A 81 -9.41 16.24 -15.89
CA GLU A 81 -9.09 14.87 -15.49
C GLU A 81 -8.48 14.82 -14.09
N GLN A 82 -7.50 15.69 -13.81
CA GLN A 82 -6.89 15.78 -12.48
C GLN A 82 -7.87 16.21 -11.38
N ARG A 83 -8.87 17.04 -11.67
CA ARG A 83 -9.94 17.42 -10.71
C ARG A 83 -10.82 16.21 -10.42
N MET A 84 -11.31 15.52 -11.46
CA MET A 84 -12.15 14.32 -11.33
C MET A 84 -11.42 13.21 -10.54
N GLY A 85 -10.14 12.99 -10.86
CA GLY A 85 -9.25 12.07 -10.18
C GLY A 85 -8.94 12.42 -8.71
N ARG A 86 -9.51 13.49 -8.12
CA ARG A 86 -9.44 13.73 -6.67
C ARG A 86 -10.46 12.93 -5.88
N ILE A 87 -11.58 12.58 -6.50
CA ILE A 87 -12.72 11.87 -5.88
C ILE A 87 -13.02 10.53 -6.56
N HIS A 88 -12.72 10.41 -7.85
CA HIS A 88 -12.86 9.18 -8.63
C HIS A 88 -11.51 8.44 -8.67
N ARG A 89 -11.30 7.54 -7.71
CA ARG A 89 -10.07 6.74 -7.56
C ARG A 89 -10.41 5.34 -7.05
N ILE A 90 -9.48 4.39 -7.26
CA ILE A 90 -9.55 3.03 -6.70
C ILE A 90 -9.83 3.10 -5.18
N GLY A 91 -10.86 2.37 -4.74
CA GLY A 91 -11.34 2.36 -3.34
C GLY A 91 -12.58 3.21 -3.07
N GLN A 92 -13.06 3.99 -4.05
CA GLN A 92 -14.37 4.63 -3.98
C GLN A 92 -15.48 3.58 -4.05
N LYS A 93 -16.40 3.58 -3.08
CA LYS A 93 -17.48 2.59 -2.97
C LYS A 93 -18.84 3.12 -3.44
N GLN A 94 -18.94 4.42 -3.70
CA GLN A 94 -20.18 5.09 -4.09
C GLN A 94 -20.03 5.76 -5.46
N ASP A 95 -21.13 5.84 -6.20
CA ASP A 95 -21.16 6.54 -7.49
C ASP A 95 -20.77 8.02 -7.31
N VAL A 96 -19.89 8.47 -8.19
CA VAL A 96 -19.39 9.83 -8.21
C VAL A 96 -20.18 10.66 -9.22
N TYR A 97 -20.75 11.76 -8.76
CA TYR A 97 -21.49 12.71 -9.58
C TYR A 97 -20.68 13.99 -9.78
N ILE A 98 -20.47 14.35 -11.05
CA ILE A 98 -19.68 15.52 -11.45
C ILE A 98 -20.55 16.41 -12.30
N PHE A 99 -20.78 17.63 -11.82
CA PHE A 99 -21.56 18.65 -12.51
C PHE A 99 -20.63 19.73 -13.03
N ASN A 100 -20.80 20.10 -14.29
CA ASN A 100 -20.03 21.17 -14.92
C ASN A 100 -20.97 22.33 -15.24
N PHE A 101 -20.70 23.50 -14.71
CA PHE A 101 -21.49 24.69 -15.01
C PHE A 101 -20.93 25.38 -16.26
N LEU A 102 -21.84 25.70 -17.18
CA LEU A 102 -21.57 26.25 -18.50
C LEU A 102 -22.50 27.41 -18.77
N ALA A 103 -21.97 28.51 -19.31
CA ALA A 103 -22.78 29.62 -19.77
C ALA A 103 -23.27 29.35 -21.20
N ALA A 104 -24.51 28.86 -21.36
CA ALA A 104 -25.06 28.40 -22.64
C ALA A 104 -25.14 29.48 -23.75
N ASN A 105 -25.16 30.76 -23.38
CA ASN A 105 -25.31 31.88 -24.32
C ASN A 105 -23.97 32.47 -24.81
N THR A 106 -22.85 31.78 -24.57
CA THR A 106 -21.53 32.24 -25.02
C THR A 106 -20.94 31.28 -26.05
N VAL A 107 -20.08 31.79 -26.94
CA VAL A 107 -19.40 30.97 -27.96
C VAL A 107 -18.56 29.88 -27.28
N GLU A 108 -17.94 30.22 -26.15
CA GLU A 108 -17.17 29.31 -25.31
C GLU A 108 -18.05 28.19 -24.74
N GLY A 109 -19.26 28.52 -24.27
CA GLY A 109 -20.21 27.54 -23.73
C GLY A 109 -20.65 26.51 -24.77
N ARG A 110 -20.95 26.95 -26.00
CA ARG A 110 -21.37 26.07 -27.11
C ARG A 110 -20.26 25.13 -27.57
N VAL A 111 -19.03 25.64 -27.68
CA VAL A 111 -17.85 24.81 -28.02
C VAL A 111 -17.62 23.75 -26.93
N LEU A 112 -17.72 24.14 -25.66
CA LEU A 112 -17.46 23.25 -24.52
C LEU A 112 -18.55 22.19 -24.34
N GLU A 113 -19.81 22.56 -24.55
CA GLU A 113 -20.96 21.64 -24.58
C GLU A 113 -20.78 20.55 -25.66
N LYS A 114 -20.38 20.94 -26.87
CA LYS A 114 -20.15 19.98 -27.97
C LYS A 114 -19.01 19.00 -27.65
N ILE A 115 -17.94 19.48 -27.02
CA ILE A 115 -16.81 18.63 -26.59
C ILE A 115 -17.25 17.64 -25.53
N LEU A 116 -17.97 18.09 -24.50
CA LEU A 116 -18.47 17.21 -23.44
C LEU A 116 -19.43 16.15 -23.99
N THR A 117 -20.33 16.55 -24.89
CA THR A 117 -21.21 15.62 -25.61
C THR A 117 -20.40 14.59 -26.40
N LYS A 118 -19.35 15.02 -27.10
CA LYS A 118 -18.49 14.11 -27.86
C LYS A 118 -17.71 13.15 -26.97
N LEU A 119 -17.24 13.62 -25.81
CA LEU A 119 -16.59 12.77 -24.81
C LEU A 119 -17.57 11.75 -24.20
N GLU A 120 -18.84 12.11 -24.01
CA GLU A 120 -19.89 11.16 -23.59
C GLU A 120 -20.18 10.11 -24.66
N GLU A 121 -20.23 10.48 -25.94
CA GLU A 121 -20.34 9.52 -27.06
C GLU A 121 -19.16 8.54 -27.07
N ILE A 122 -17.94 9.05 -26.92
CA ILE A 122 -16.71 8.24 -26.85
C ILE A 122 -16.74 7.33 -25.60
N ARG A 123 -17.25 7.83 -24.46
CA ARG A 123 -17.45 7.03 -23.23
C ARG A 123 -18.39 5.85 -23.46
N GLY A 124 -19.46 6.05 -24.24
CA GLY A 124 -20.35 4.97 -24.64
C GLY A 124 -19.65 3.84 -25.41
N ALA A 125 -18.60 4.14 -26.17
CA ALA A 125 -17.84 3.17 -26.95
C ALA A 125 -16.66 2.51 -26.18
N MET A 126 -15.98 3.24 -25.29
CA MET A 126 -14.75 2.80 -24.62
C MET A 126 -14.92 2.44 -23.12
N GLY A 127 -16.09 2.72 -22.53
CA GLY A 127 -16.39 2.57 -21.10
C GLY A 127 -15.86 3.74 -20.26
N ASP A 128 -15.76 3.57 -18.94
CA ASP A 128 -15.30 4.63 -18.01
C ASP A 128 -13.82 5.07 -18.22
N ARG A 129 -13.08 4.37 -19.08
CA ARG A 129 -11.68 4.65 -19.43
C ARG A 129 -11.45 5.97 -20.15
N VAL A 130 -12.49 6.54 -20.77
CA VAL A 130 -12.36 7.78 -21.57
C VAL A 130 -11.85 8.93 -20.74
N PHE A 131 -12.22 8.98 -19.46
CA PHE A 131 -11.83 10.04 -18.57
C PHE A 131 -10.33 10.02 -18.21
N ASP A 132 -9.68 8.86 -18.30
CA ASP A 132 -8.23 8.68 -18.02
C ASP A 132 -7.34 9.02 -19.25
N VAL A 133 -7.96 9.27 -20.41
CA VAL A 133 -7.26 9.49 -21.69
C VAL A 133 -7.74 10.73 -22.43
N VAL A 134 -8.65 11.54 -21.85
CA VAL A 134 -9.20 12.75 -22.48
C VAL A 134 -8.08 13.67 -22.99
N GLY A 135 -7.08 13.91 -22.15
CA GLY A 135 -5.94 14.75 -22.51
C GLY A 135 -5.16 14.21 -23.70
N GLN A 136 -4.92 12.90 -23.74
CA GLN A 136 -4.22 12.25 -24.85
C GLN A 136 -5.06 12.25 -26.13
N LEU A 137 -6.37 11.98 -26.02
CA LEU A 137 -7.31 11.92 -27.13
C LEU A 137 -7.40 13.26 -27.86
N LEU A 138 -7.44 14.37 -27.12
CA LEU A 138 -7.45 15.72 -27.69
C LEU A 138 -6.10 16.08 -28.33
N HIS A 139 -4.98 15.77 -27.66
CA HIS A 139 -3.65 15.99 -28.23
C HIS A 139 -3.41 15.19 -29.53
N LEU A 140 -3.89 13.94 -29.61
CA LEU A 140 -3.71 13.06 -30.76
C LEU A 140 -4.50 13.48 -32.00
N ASN A 141 -5.57 14.25 -31.80
CA ASN A 141 -6.35 14.81 -32.90
C ASN A 141 -5.91 16.25 -33.26
N ASP A 142 -4.71 16.68 -32.81
CA ASP A 142 -4.18 18.04 -32.97
C ASP A 142 -5.10 19.14 -32.37
N ILE A 143 -5.99 18.77 -31.44
CA ILE A 143 -6.92 19.69 -30.78
C ILE A 143 -6.20 20.37 -29.62
N ARG A 144 -5.80 21.62 -29.83
CA ARG A 144 -5.28 22.51 -28.78
C ARG A 144 -6.44 23.34 -28.22
N PHE A 145 -7.15 22.76 -27.25
CA PHE A 145 -8.35 23.34 -26.64
C PHE A 145 -8.19 24.82 -26.24
N GLU A 146 -7.11 25.15 -25.54
CA GLU A 146 -6.81 26.54 -25.11
C GLU A 146 -6.71 27.51 -26.30
N GLU A 147 -6.19 27.04 -27.44
CA GLU A 147 -6.08 27.84 -28.65
C GLU A 147 -7.39 27.90 -29.42
N MET A 148 -8.16 26.81 -29.49
CA MET A 148 -9.45 26.78 -30.19
C MET A 148 -10.48 27.71 -29.53
N VAL A 149 -10.58 27.70 -28.20
CA VAL A 149 -11.49 28.62 -27.53
C VAL A 149 -11.02 30.05 -27.70
N ARG A 150 -9.70 30.31 -27.58
CA ARG A 150 -9.14 31.64 -27.82
C ARG A 150 -9.39 32.11 -29.27
N GLU A 151 -9.25 31.25 -30.27
CA GLU A 151 -9.55 31.59 -31.67
C GLU A 151 -11.03 31.89 -31.90
N ALA A 152 -11.92 31.19 -31.19
CA ALA A 152 -13.36 31.49 -31.19
C ALA A 152 -13.67 32.86 -30.56
N THR A 153 -12.87 33.33 -29.60
CA THR A 153 -13.05 34.65 -28.94
C THR A 153 -12.44 35.82 -29.71
N TYR A 154 -11.29 35.65 -30.37
CA TYR A 154 -10.46 36.75 -30.90
C TYR A 154 -10.49 36.94 -32.44
N ALA A 155 -11.24 36.12 -33.19
CA ALA A 155 -11.65 36.22 -34.61
C ALA A 155 -10.85 35.45 -35.71
N LYS A 156 -11.64 34.99 -36.73
CA LYS A 156 -11.36 34.45 -38.10
C LYS A 156 -11.52 32.95 -38.42
N SER A 157 -11.91 32.09 -37.48
CA SER A 157 -12.45 30.76 -37.78
C SER A 157 -13.96 30.78 -37.56
N SER A 158 -14.77 30.17 -38.44
CA SER A 158 -16.20 30.09 -38.15
C SER A 158 -16.39 29.15 -36.95
N GLU A 159 -17.35 29.47 -36.08
CA GLU A 159 -17.77 28.56 -35.00
C GLU A 159 -18.06 27.14 -35.56
N GLU A 160 -18.56 27.08 -36.80
CA GLU A 160 -18.80 25.85 -37.56
C GLU A 160 -17.52 25.04 -37.83
N ASP A 161 -16.40 25.66 -38.20
CA ASP A 161 -15.13 24.95 -38.44
C ASP A 161 -14.60 24.27 -37.17
N ILE A 162 -14.75 24.94 -36.03
CA ILE A 162 -14.33 24.44 -34.70
C ILE A 162 -15.22 23.27 -34.29
N LEU A 163 -16.54 23.40 -34.49
CA LEU A 163 -17.51 22.33 -34.21
C LEU A 163 -17.29 21.12 -35.12
N GLU A 164 -16.95 21.32 -36.40
CA GLU A 164 -16.67 20.24 -37.35
C GLU A 164 -15.37 19.50 -36.99
N GLN A 165 -14.33 20.21 -36.50
CA GLN A 165 -13.12 19.58 -35.97
C GLN A 165 -13.40 18.71 -34.75
N ILE A 166 -14.29 19.14 -33.86
CA ILE A 166 -14.71 18.35 -32.69
C ILE A 166 -15.50 17.11 -33.13
N GLU A 167 -16.37 17.22 -34.15
CA GLU A 167 -17.11 16.06 -34.67
C GLU A 167 -16.21 15.02 -35.34
N ARG A 168 -15.09 15.44 -35.94
CA ARG A 168 -14.09 14.55 -36.56
C ARG A 168 -13.22 13.79 -35.56
N LEU A 169 -13.44 13.95 -34.25
CA LEU A 169 -12.83 13.11 -33.22
C LEU A 169 -13.23 11.64 -33.44
N ASP A 170 -12.29 10.85 -33.96
CA ASP A 170 -12.47 9.42 -34.19
C ASP A 170 -11.85 8.61 -33.03
N PRO A 171 -12.66 7.91 -32.21
CA PRO A 171 -12.14 7.05 -31.16
C PRO A 171 -11.24 5.93 -31.67
N LYS A 172 -11.38 5.50 -32.95
CA LYS A 172 -10.55 4.46 -33.54
C LYS A 172 -9.07 4.84 -33.65
N ARG A 173 -8.75 6.13 -33.78
CA ARG A 173 -7.35 6.59 -33.81
C ARG A 173 -6.63 6.36 -32.48
N LEU A 174 -7.36 6.46 -31.37
CA LEU A 174 -6.82 6.16 -30.05
C LEU A 174 -6.59 4.64 -29.91
N ASP A 175 -7.56 3.81 -30.31
CA ASP A 175 -7.41 2.34 -30.37
C ASP A 175 -6.21 1.91 -31.23
N GLU A 176 -6.03 2.52 -32.40
CA GLU A 176 -4.88 2.24 -33.27
C GLU A 176 -3.54 2.65 -32.65
N LEU A 177 -3.51 3.79 -31.95
CA LEU A 177 -2.31 4.24 -31.23
C LEU A 177 -2.03 3.33 -30.05
N GLU A 178 -3.04 2.92 -29.29
CA GLU A 178 -2.91 1.95 -28.20
C GLU A 178 -2.35 0.61 -28.71
N GLN A 179 -2.82 0.15 -29.87
CA GLN A 179 -2.29 -1.05 -30.52
C GLN A 179 -0.86 -0.87 -31.06
N LYS A 180 -0.53 0.29 -31.64
CA LYS A 180 0.81 0.59 -32.23
C LYS A 180 1.88 0.92 -31.20
N THR A 181 1.52 1.56 -30.09
CA THR A 181 2.43 1.93 -28.99
C THR A 181 2.56 0.84 -27.95
N GLY A 182 1.73 -0.21 -28.02
CA GLY A 182 1.58 -1.17 -26.94
C GLY A 182 0.92 -0.57 -25.70
N VAL A 183 0.34 0.64 -25.77
CA VAL A 183 -0.40 1.23 -24.66
C VAL A 183 -1.69 0.46 -24.39
N ALA A 184 -2.25 -0.27 -25.36
CA ALA A 184 -3.27 -1.28 -25.06
C ALA A 184 -2.76 -2.25 -24.00
N LEU A 185 -1.49 -2.66 -24.02
CA LEU A 185 -0.88 -3.43 -22.94
C LEU A 185 -0.63 -2.61 -21.67
N ALA A 186 -0.53 -1.27 -21.69
CA ALA A 186 -0.25 -0.45 -20.51
C ALA A 186 -1.51 0.09 -19.79
N THR A 187 -2.55 0.51 -20.51
CA THR A 187 -3.89 0.78 -19.93
C THR A 187 -4.67 -0.52 -19.68
N SER A 188 -4.39 -1.62 -20.42
CA SER A 188 -4.78 -2.98 -20.00
C SER A 188 -3.79 -3.65 -19.03
N HIS A 189 -2.66 -3.00 -18.71
CA HIS A 189 -1.81 -3.36 -17.58
C HIS A 189 -1.67 -2.17 -16.59
N VAL A 190 -2.78 -1.77 -15.98
CA VAL A 190 -2.82 -2.09 -14.55
C VAL A 190 -2.82 -3.60 -14.54
N ASP A 191 -1.63 -4.21 -14.53
CA ASP A 191 -1.40 -5.59 -14.94
C ASP A 191 -2.50 -6.44 -14.32
N LEU A 192 -3.57 -6.75 -15.05
CA LEU A 192 -4.71 -7.46 -14.47
C LEU A 192 -4.26 -8.89 -14.20
N SER A 193 -3.08 -9.32 -14.67
CA SER A 193 -2.42 -10.53 -14.19
C SER A 193 -1.62 -10.29 -12.91
N GLN A 194 -1.11 -9.10 -12.60
CA GLN A 194 -0.65 -8.69 -11.26
C GLN A 194 -1.79 -8.34 -10.32
N ILE A 195 -2.95 -7.83 -10.75
CA ILE A 195 -4.15 -7.69 -9.93
C ILE A 195 -4.82 -9.05 -9.78
N ARG A 196 -4.91 -9.90 -10.82
CA ARG A 196 -5.41 -11.28 -10.64
C ARG A 196 -4.43 -12.17 -9.89
N ARG A 197 -3.12 -11.97 -10.04
CA ARG A 197 -2.11 -12.60 -9.17
C ARG A 197 -2.09 -11.95 -7.80
N ALA A 198 -2.30 -10.64 -7.64
CA ALA A 198 -2.44 -9.98 -6.35
C ALA A 198 -3.78 -10.31 -5.70
N GLN A 199 -4.84 -10.66 -6.42
CA GLN A 199 -6.10 -11.15 -5.87
C GLN A 199 -5.96 -12.64 -5.50
N ARG A 200 -5.17 -13.42 -6.26
CA ARG A 200 -4.70 -14.77 -5.85
C ARG A 200 -3.50 -14.76 -4.89
N GLN A 201 -2.91 -13.62 -4.56
CA GLN A 201 -1.78 -13.47 -3.61
C GLN A 201 -2.17 -12.56 -2.44
N ASP A 202 -3.34 -11.92 -2.49
CA ASP A 202 -3.85 -10.99 -1.46
C ASP A 202 -3.98 -11.76 -0.17
N TYR A 203 -4.48 -13.00 -0.24
CA TYR A 203 -4.56 -13.86 0.92
C TYR A 203 -3.18 -14.20 1.51
N ARG A 204 -2.12 -14.38 0.70
CA ARG A 204 -0.75 -14.59 1.22
C ARG A 204 -0.22 -13.32 1.88
N SER A 205 -0.46 -12.16 1.28
CA SER A 205 -0.10 -10.88 1.87
C SER A 205 -0.89 -10.59 3.15
N GLU A 206 -2.15 -11.02 3.25
CA GLU A 206 -2.98 -10.92 4.45
C GLU A 206 -2.48 -11.86 5.55
N GLU A 207 -2.12 -13.09 5.21
CA GLU A 207 -1.59 -14.09 6.14
C GLU A 207 -0.25 -13.68 6.73
N GLN A 208 0.63 -13.08 5.91
CA GLN A 208 1.94 -12.60 6.36
C GLN A 208 1.88 -11.19 6.97
N ARG A 209 0.70 -10.55 6.98
CA ARG A 209 0.54 -9.24 7.60
C ARG A 209 0.46 -9.40 9.11
N LEU A 210 1.20 -8.54 9.82
CA LEU A 210 1.09 -8.47 11.27
C LEU A 210 -0.38 -8.24 11.67
N MET A 211 -0.91 -9.16 12.48
CA MET A 211 -2.32 -9.15 12.82
C MET A 211 -2.65 -7.93 13.70
N PRO A 212 -3.73 -7.19 13.40
CA PRO A 212 -4.24 -6.09 14.23
C PRO A 212 -4.25 -6.36 15.75
N ARG A 213 -4.56 -7.60 16.15
CA ARG A 213 -4.54 -7.98 17.57
C ARG A 213 -3.16 -7.94 18.20
N TYR A 214 -2.11 -8.37 17.49
CA TYR A 214 -0.74 -8.26 17.98
C TYR A 214 -0.32 -6.80 18.13
N ILE A 215 -0.72 -5.94 17.18
CA ILE A 215 -0.49 -4.50 17.25
C ILE A 215 -1.20 -3.90 18.46
N GLU A 216 -2.45 -4.27 18.68
CA GLU A 216 -3.26 -3.82 19.83
C GLU A 216 -2.66 -4.27 21.17
N GLU A 217 -2.31 -5.55 21.30
CA GLU A 217 -1.77 -6.13 22.55
C GLU A 217 -0.38 -5.58 22.87
N PHE A 218 0.49 -5.49 21.85
CA PHE A 218 1.78 -4.80 21.97
C PHE A 218 1.58 -3.38 22.47
N PHE A 219 0.74 -2.59 21.79
CA PHE A 219 0.53 -1.19 22.12
C PHE A 219 -0.02 -1.00 23.55
N LYS A 220 -0.95 -1.85 23.99
CA LYS A 220 -1.46 -1.85 25.37
C LYS A 220 -0.34 -2.08 26.38
N ARG A 221 0.46 -3.12 26.19
CA ARG A 221 1.58 -3.44 27.09
C ARG A 221 2.64 -2.34 27.09
N SER A 222 2.94 -1.76 25.93
CA SER A 222 3.85 -0.62 25.83
C SER A 222 3.31 0.60 26.59
N CYS A 223 2.02 0.90 26.45
CA CYS A 223 1.39 1.99 27.20
C CYS A 223 1.43 1.74 28.71
N GLU A 224 1.14 0.52 29.16
CA GLU A 224 1.22 0.14 30.57
C GLU A 224 2.66 0.29 31.10
N PHE A 225 3.64 -0.28 30.40
CA PHE A 225 5.06 -0.21 30.78
C PHE A 225 5.58 1.24 30.84
N LEU A 226 5.23 2.06 29.86
CA LEU A 226 5.66 3.46 29.77
C LEU A 226 4.76 4.42 30.54
N ASN A 227 3.79 3.92 31.31
CA ASN A 227 2.83 4.71 32.08
C ASN A 227 2.10 5.77 31.24
N ILE A 228 1.60 5.36 30.06
CA ILE A 228 0.75 6.17 29.17
C ILE A 228 -0.71 5.81 29.45
N ASN A 229 -1.55 6.84 29.66
CA ASN A 229 -2.97 6.63 29.90
C ASN A 229 -3.71 6.27 28.60
N LEU A 230 -4.04 4.98 28.46
CA LEU A 230 -4.80 4.42 27.35
C LEU A 230 -6.17 3.94 27.86
N GLU A 231 -7.25 4.52 27.35
CA GLU A 231 -8.60 4.27 27.84
C GLU A 231 -9.51 3.67 26.76
N VAL A 232 -10.40 2.77 27.19
CA VAL A 232 -11.49 2.23 26.34
C VAL A 232 -12.69 3.15 26.41
N ARG A 233 -13.25 3.48 25.25
CA ARG A 233 -14.47 4.27 25.11
C ARG A 233 -15.71 3.38 25.11
N ALA A 234 -16.87 3.98 25.36
CA ALA A 234 -18.16 3.27 25.32
C ALA A 234 -18.50 2.69 23.93
N ASP A 235 -17.96 3.28 22.86
CA ASP A 235 -18.10 2.81 21.47
C ASP A 235 -17.10 1.68 21.11
N GLY A 236 -16.28 1.22 22.07
CA GLY A 236 -15.29 0.16 21.88
C GLY A 236 -13.97 0.62 21.25
N LEU A 237 -13.84 1.91 20.94
CA LEU A 237 -12.59 2.50 20.44
C LEU A 237 -11.66 2.89 21.58
N TRP A 238 -10.39 3.15 21.23
CA TRP A 238 -9.37 3.57 22.18
C TRP A 238 -9.21 5.09 22.19
N ARG A 239 -8.75 5.65 23.32
CA ARG A 239 -8.30 7.05 23.38
C ARG A 239 -7.06 7.20 24.23
N VAL A 240 -6.21 8.16 23.85
CA VAL A 240 -5.10 8.65 24.65
C VAL A 240 -5.41 10.10 25.01
N PRO A 241 -5.90 10.39 26.24
CA PRO A 241 -6.33 11.74 26.62
C PRO A 241 -5.19 12.75 26.59
N TYR A 242 -3.99 12.32 26.96
CA TYR A 242 -2.80 13.17 26.98
C TYR A 242 -1.54 12.34 26.73
N LEU A 243 -0.71 12.80 25.79
CA LEU A 243 0.60 12.25 25.49
C LEU A 243 1.68 13.23 25.98
N LYS A 244 2.62 12.72 26.79
CA LYS A 244 3.74 13.50 27.34
C LYS A 244 4.67 13.98 26.22
N GLU A 245 5.39 15.08 26.48
CA GLU A 245 6.27 15.71 25.48
C GLU A 245 7.48 14.84 25.09
N GLU A 246 7.89 13.91 25.95
CA GLU A 246 8.98 12.97 25.65
C GLU A 246 8.69 12.11 24.40
N PHE A 247 7.43 11.75 24.14
CA PHE A 247 6.99 11.00 22.95
C PHE A 247 6.85 11.88 21.70
N ARG A 248 7.11 13.18 21.83
CA ARG A 248 6.95 14.20 20.78
C ARG A 248 8.25 14.92 20.46
N SER A 249 9.35 14.54 21.14
CA SER A 249 10.65 15.19 21.01
C SER A 249 11.30 14.94 19.65
N ASN A 250 11.94 15.96 19.08
CA ASN A 250 12.72 15.86 17.84
C ASN A 250 14.01 15.02 18.00
N ASN A 251 14.33 14.58 19.23
CA ASN A 251 15.42 13.65 19.48
C ASN A 251 15.07 12.22 19.03
N LEU A 252 13.78 11.90 18.93
CA LEU A 252 13.30 10.61 18.43
C LEU A 252 13.41 10.55 16.90
N ASP A 253 14.00 9.48 16.38
CA ASP A 253 14.12 9.26 14.95
C ASP A 253 12.75 9.06 14.28
N SER A 254 11.82 8.40 14.98
CA SER A 254 10.42 8.26 14.58
C SER A 254 9.77 9.61 14.30
N VAL A 255 10.01 10.62 15.14
CA VAL A 255 9.46 11.98 14.97
C VAL A 255 10.07 12.66 13.75
N ARG A 256 11.39 12.51 13.51
CA ARG A 256 12.05 13.08 12.33
C ARG A 256 11.56 12.43 11.01
N ARG A 257 11.27 11.14 11.04
CA ARG A 257 10.85 10.36 9.86
C ARG A 257 9.36 10.45 9.55
N LEU A 258 8.51 10.30 10.57
CA LEU A 258 7.06 10.13 10.42
C LEU A 258 6.28 11.38 10.87
N GLY A 259 6.93 12.32 11.52
CA GLY A 259 6.32 13.52 12.09
C GLY A 259 5.98 13.37 13.57
N THR A 260 5.60 14.49 14.17
CA THR A 260 5.32 14.57 15.61
C THR A 260 3.96 13.97 15.94
N ALA A 261 3.90 13.15 16.99
CA ALA A 261 2.63 12.65 17.53
C ALA A 261 1.78 13.80 18.13
N GLU A 262 0.47 13.73 17.99
CA GLU A 262 -0.47 14.69 18.59
C GLU A 262 -0.48 14.60 20.12
N LYS A 263 -0.89 15.70 20.78
CA LYS A 263 -0.98 15.76 22.26
C LYS A 263 -2.10 14.88 22.82
N HIS A 264 -3.12 14.60 22.02
CA HIS A 264 -4.27 13.81 22.42
C HIS A 264 -4.83 13.06 21.21
N TYR A 265 -5.35 11.86 21.44
CA TYR A 265 -5.98 11.02 20.43
C TYR A 265 -7.38 10.61 20.91
N PRO A 266 -8.46 11.26 20.45
CA PRO A 266 -9.79 11.07 21.01
C PRO A 266 -10.47 9.76 20.58
N LYS A 267 -10.09 9.22 19.42
CA LYS A 267 -10.62 7.99 18.82
C LYS A 267 -9.52 7.27 18.02
N LEU A 268 -9.14 6.09 18.48
CA LEU A 268 -8.16 5.21 17.87
C LEU A 268 -8.81 3.85 17.59
N ALA A 269 -8.54 3.29 16.42
CA ALA A 269 -8.97 1.95 16.02
C ALA A 269 -7.75 1.12 15.58
N PHE A 270 -7.72 -0.16 15.93
CA PHE A 270 -6.69 -1.09 15.43
C PHE A 270 -7.19 -1.91 14.24
N TYR A 271 -8.51 -2.06 14.10
CA TYR A 271 -9.17 -2.88 13.11
C TYR A 271 -9.77 -1.99 12.01
N LYS A 272 -9.49 -2.31 10.74
CA LYS A 272 -10.02 -1.53 9.60
C LYS A 272 -11.53 -1.65 9.51
N GLU A 273 -12.08 -2.76 9.94
CA GLU A 273 -13.51 -3.08 9.96
C GLU A 273 -14.27 -2.11 10.88
N GLN A 274 -13.64 -1.67 11.97
CA GLN A 274 -14.23 -0.67 12.87
C GLN A 274 -14.45 0.68 12.16
N LEU A 275 -13.57 1.05 11.22
CA LEU A 275 -13.67 2.27 10.42
C LEU A 275 -14.72 2.18 9.30
N ALA A 276 -15.19 0.97 8.97
CA ALA A 276 -16.28 0.78 8.03
C ALA A 276 -17.62 1.25 8.62
N ASN A 277 -17.73 1.32 9.96
CA ASN A 277 -18.89 1.90 10.62
C ASN A 277 -18.91 3.43 10.41
N PRO A 278 -19.99 4.01 9.84
CA PRO A 278 -20.12 5.45 9.65
C PRO A 278 -19.86 6.29 10.91
N THR A 279 -20.15 5.76 12.11
CA THR A 279 -19.94 6.47 13.38
C THR A 279 -18.48 6.57 13.81
N HIS A 280 -17.59 5.80 13.18
CA HIS A 280 -16.17 5.68 13.53
C HIS A 280 -15.24 6.20 12.43
N GLN A 281 -15.77 6.84 11.39
CA GLN A 281 -14.95 7.35 10.28
C GLN A 281 -13.95 8.44 10.69
N ASP A 282 -14.17 9.05 11.86
CA ASP A 282 -13.30 10.05 12.47
C ASP A 282 -12.21 9.47 13.37
N ALA A 283 -12.20 8.15 13.56
CA ALA A 283 -11.15 7.46 14.30
C ALA A 283 -9.88 7.29 13.46
N GLU A 284 -8.73 7.42 14.11
CA GLU A 284 -7.44 7.22 13.47
C GLU A 284 -7.05 5.73 13.53
N LEU A 285 -6.69 5.16 12.38
CA LEU A 285 -6.17 3.79 12.33
C LEU A 285 -4.77 3.75 12.92
N LEU A 286 -4.62 3.07 14.05
CA LEU A 286 -3.34 2.89 14.71
C LEU A 286 -2.67 1.61 14.19
N SER A 287 -1.52 1.79 13.55
CA SER A 287 -0.71 0.69 13.01
C SER A 287 0.77 1.08 12.99
N PRO A 288 1.70 0.13 12.78
CA PRO A 288 3.07 0.46 12.43
C PRO A 288 3.12 1.47 11.28
N GLY A 289 3.92 2.53 11.44
CA GLY A 289 3.96 3.69 10.54
C GLY A 289 3.14 4.90 10.99
N HIS A 290 2.24 4.75 11.97
CA HIS A 290 1.57 5.88 12.62
C HIS A 290 2.53 6.61 13.59
N PRO A 291 2.59 7.96 13.61
CA PRO A 291 3.52 8.71 14.48
C PRO A 291 3.45 8.32 15.97
N LEU A 292 2.24 8.20 16.53
CA LEU A 292 2.04 7.74 17.91
C LEU A 292 2.65 6.36 18.17
N PHE A 293 2.39 5.40 17.28
CA PHE A 293 2.86 4.03 17.43
C PHE A 293 4.39 3.98 17.39
N ALA A 294 4.98 4.68 16.41
CA ALA A 294 6.43 4.71 16.23
C ALA A 294 7.16 5.38 17.41
N ALA A 295 6.62 6.49 17.94
CA ALA A 295 7.21 7.16 19.09
C ALA A 295 7.14 6.31 20.37
N ILE A 296 6.03 5.59 20.58
CA ILE A 296 5.87 4.67 21.72
C ILE A 296 6.81 3.46 21.58
N ALA A 297 6.91 2.88 20.38
CA ALA A 297 7.83 1.78 20.11
C ALA A 297 9.29 2.18 20.32
N GLU A 298 9.73 3.32 19.76
CA GLU A 298 11.12 3.79 19.92
C GLU A 298 11.43 4.12 21.39
N ARG A 299 10.49 4.72 22.13
CA ARG A 299 10.71 5.00 23.56
C ARG A 299 10.76 3.71 24.37
N LEU A 300 9.93 2.72 24.04
CA LEU A 300 9.99 1.39 24.64
C LEU A 300 11.36 0.76 24.42
N ASP A 301 11.89 0.81 23.19
CA ASP A 301 13.20 0.27 22.86
C ASP A 301 14.31 0.93 23.68
N ILE A 302 14.26 2.27 23.85
CA ILE A 302 15.22 3.01 24.68
C ILE A 302 15.16 2.52 26.14
N GLU A 303 13.97 2.49 26.73
CA GLU A 303 13.79 2.11 28.14
C GLU A 303 14.13 0.63 28.38
N LEU A 304 13.80 -0.28 27.47
CA LEU A 304 14.14 -1.71 27.59
C LEU A 304 15.65 -1.95 27.46
N ASN A 305 16.32 -1.24 26.54
CA ASN A 305 17.77 -1.33 26.41
C ASN A 305 18.49 -0.85 27.68
N GLU A 306 17.99 0.22 28.32
CA GLU A 306 18.54 0.73 29.58
C GLU A 306 18.23 -0.17 30.78
N SER A 307 17.02 -0.73 30.87
CA SER A 307 16.52 -1.42 32.07
C SER A 307 16.76 -2.92 32.10
N VAL A 308 16.68 -3.61 30.96
CA VAL A 308 16.73 -5.09 30.92
C VAL A 308 18.14 -5.60 30.64
N CYS A 309 18.95 -4.86 29.85
CA CYS A 309 20.38 -5.11 29.64
C CYS A 309 20.78 -6.61 29.56
N ALA A 310 20.03 -7.46 28.83
CA ALA A 310 20.39 -8.88 28.63
C ALA A 310 19.67 -9.52 27.43
N GLY A 311 20.44 -10.25 26.60
CA GLY A 311 20.00 -10.84 25.33
C GLY A 311 19.48 -12.29 25.40
N SER A 312 18.94 -12.71 26.55
CA SER A 312 18.22 -13.99 26.63
C SER A 312 17.11 -14.04 27.68
N ALA A 313 15.96 -14.61 27.33
CA ALA A 313 14.81 -14.78 28.23
C ALA A 313 14.40 -16.26 28.37
N LEU A 314 13.82 -16.61 29.52
CA LEU A 314 13.38 -17.99 29.79
C LEU A 314 11.93 -18.20 29.42
N PHE A 315 11.70 -19.33 28.75
CA PHE A 315 10.40 -19.76 28.29
C PHE A 315 10.17 -21.23 28.63
N VAL A 316 8.91 -21.60 28.54
CA VAL A 316 8.40 -22.90 28.87
C VAL A 316 7.59 -23.45 27.70
N ASP A 317 7.89 -24.70 27.35
CA ASP A 317 7.18 -25.47 26.32
C ASP A 317 6.58 -26.74 26.95
N ALA A 318 5.26 -26.92 26.77
CA ALA A 318 4.54 -28.07 27.28
C ALA A 318 4.75 -29.34 26.43
N ASP A 319 5.03 -29.18 25.15
CA ASP A 319 5.21 -30.29 24.21
C ASP A 319 6.64 -30.82 24.21
N ALA A 320 7.60 -29.97 24.58
CA ALA A 320 9.01 -30.34 24.63
C ALA A 320 9.31 -31.48 25.61
N THR A 321 10.25 -32.35 25.22
CA THR A 321 10.84 -33.40 26.08
C THR A 321 12.24 -33.04 26.55
N THR A 322 12.95 -32.19 25.79
CA THR A 322 14.32 -31.75 26.06
C THR A 322 14.40 -30.23 25.93
N PRO A 323 15.26 -29.56 26.70
CA PRO A 323 15.47 -28.12 26.57
C PRO A 323 16.12 -27.77 25.22
N TYR A 324 15.82 -26.58 24.70
CA TYR A 324 16.34 -26.08 23.42
C TYR A 324 16.48 -24.55 23.42
N ARG A 325 17.23 -24.01 22.46
CA ARG A 325 17.43 -22.56 22.29
C ARG A 325 16.79 -22.08 21.00
N ILE A 326 16.27 -20.85 20.98
CA ILE A 326 15.83 -20.17 19.75
C ILE A 326 16.62 -18.88 19.60
N TYR A 327 17.31 -18.73 18.48
CA TYR A 327 18.09 -17.54 18.14
C TYR A 327 17.32 -16.64 17.19
N PHE A 328 17.28 -15.33 17.48
CA PHE A 328 16.64 -14.34 16.62
C PHE A 328 17.68 -13.52 15.86
N PHE A 329 17.45 -13.35 14.56
CA PHE A 329 18.31 -12.59 13.67
C PHE A 329 17.51 -11.63 12.81
N GLU A 330 18.05 -10.43 12.62
CA GLU A 330 17.67 -9.57 11.52
C GLU A 330 18.56 -9.91 10.31
N VAL A 331 17.95 -10.40 9.23
CA VAL A 331 18.64 -10.73 7.98
C VAL A 331 18.28 -9.68 6.93
N GLN A 332 19.29 -8.94 6.45
CA GLN A 332 19.11 -7.89 5.46
C GLN A 332 19.64 -8.30 4.09
N VAL A 333 19.00 -7.77 3.05
CA VAL A 333 19.49 -7.71 1.68
C VAL A 333 19.71 -6.23 1.35
N ALA A 334 20.86 -5.94 0.78
CA ALA A 334 21.24 -4.60 0.36
C ALA A 334 21.10 -4.44 -1.15
N GLY A 335 21.01 -3.19 -1.59
CA GLY A 335 21.01 -2.81 -2.99
C GLY A 335 21.03 -1.30 -3.12
N GLN A 336 20.98 -0.80 -4.35
CA GLN A 336 21.08 0.64 -4.59
C GLN A 336 19.74 1.29 -4.91
N GLN A 337 19.63 2.55 -4.51
CA GLN A 337 18.58 3.46 -4.93
C GLN A 337 18.88 4.03 -6.33
N HIS A 338 17.92 4.76 -6.92
CA HIS A 338 18.09 5.40 -8.23
C HIS A 338 19.28 6.39 -8.29
N ASN A 339 19.72 6.90 -7.13
CA ASN A 339 20.83 7.83 -6.98
C ASN A 339 22.19 7.11 -6.73
N GLY A 340 22.23 5.78 -6.78
CA GLY A 340 23.42 4.97 -6.54
C GLY A 340 23.81 4.81 -5.06
N LYS A 341 23.02 5.35 -4.12
CA LYS A 341 23.27 5.13 -2.68
C LYS A 341 22.80 3.74 -2.27
N ASP A 342 23.63 3.07 -1.48
CA ASP A 342 23.28 1.80 -0.86
C ASP A 342 22.12 2.00 0.12
N SER A 343 21.23 1.02 0.14
CA SER A 343 20.05 0.99 0.98
C SER A 343 19.69 -0.46 1.30
N VAL A 344 19.03 -0.66 2.44
CA VAL A 344 18.41 -1.94 2.75
C VAL A 344 17.18 -2.08 1.87
N ILE A 345 17.15 -3.12 1.04
CA ILE A 345 16.06 -3.35 0.10
C ILE A 345 15.02 -4.32 0.67
N ARG A 346 15.46 -5.21 1.56
CA ARG A 346 14.62 -6.11 2.33
C ARG A 346 15.30 -6.43 3.65
N ALA A 347 14.52 -6.48 4.71
CA ALA A 347 14.94 -7.00 6.01
C ALA A 347 13.90 -8.03 6.47
N SER A 348 14.33 -9.08 7.13
CA SER A 348 13.46 -10.10 7.69
C SER A 348 13.92 -10.45 9.10
N LEU A 349 12.98 -10.56 10.02
CA LEU A 349 13.20 -11.24 11.29
C LEU A 349 13.19 -12.75 11.02
N CYS A 350 14.16 -13.48 11.54
CA CYS A 350 14.27 -14.92 11.39
C CYS A 350 14.58 -15.56 12.74
N ALA A 351 14.01 -16.74 13.00
CA ALA A 351 14.25 -17.51 14.20
C ALA A 351 14.86 -18.87 13.87
N VAL A 352 15.91 -19.27 14.61
CA VAL A 352 16.61 -20.54 14.43
C VAL A 352 16.56 -21.33 15.72
N LEU A 353 15.91 -22.48 15.71
CA LEU A 353 15.85 -23.41 16.83
C LEU A 353 17.08 -24.33 16.80
N GLU A 354 17.80 -24.42 17.92
CA GLU A 354 18.85 -25.40 18.15
C GLU A 354 18.35 -26.49 19.10
N LYS A 355 18.23 -27.70 18.56
CA LYS A 355 17.87 -28.89 19.34
C LYS A 355 19.03 -29.30 20.26
N ALA A 356 18.74 -30.10 21.28
CA ALA A 356 19.77 -30.70 22.14
C ALA A 356 20.84 -31.52 21.39
N SER A 357 20.54 -32.00 20.17
CA SER A 357 21.49 -32.67 19.28
C SER A 357 22.51 -31.72 18.61
N GLY A 358 22.32 -30.40 18.73
CA GLY A 358 23.06 -29.37 18.00
C GLY A 358 22.58 -29.15 16.57
N GLU A 359 21.46 -29.76 16.18
CA GLU A 359 20.80 -29.50 14.88
C GLU A 359 20.13 -28.12 14.88
N LEU A 360 20.38 -27.34 13.82
CA LEU A 360 19.76 -26.03 13.60
C LEU A 360 18.59 -26.16 12.61
N VAL A 361 17.43 -25.64 13.01
CA VAL A 361 16.18 -25.68 12.25
C VAL A 361 15.60 -24.27 12.16
N LEU A 362 15.16 -23.87 10.96
CA LEU A 362 14.46 -22.59 10.79
C LEU A 362 13.04 -22.72 11.35
N VAL A 363 12.64 -21.77 12.19
CA VAL A 363 11.28 -21.70 12.75
C VAL A 363 10.67 -20.33 12.51
N SER A 364 9.34 -20.22 12.64
CA SER A 364 8.67 -18.93 12.52
C SER A 364 9.07 -18.00 13.68
N PRO A 365 9.31 -16.69 13.43
CA PRO A 365 9.57 -15.74 14.51
C PRO A 365 8.44 -15.63 15.55
N ASP A 366 7.21 -15.97 15.16
CA ASP A 366 6.03 -15.95 16.04
C ASP A 366 6.06 -17.04 17.12
N VAL A 367 7.02 -17.97 17.08
CA VAL A 367 7.14 -19.12 18.00
C VAL A 367 7.09 -18.72 19.48
N LEU A 368 7.52 -17.51 19.84
CA LEU A 368 7.43 -17.03 21.22
C LEU A 368 5.98 -16.92 21.73
N HIS A 369 5.00 -16.77 20.84
CA HIS A 369 3.59 -16.74 21.20
C HIS A 369 3.00 -18.11 21.54
N ASP A 370 3.72 -19.19 21.19
CA ASP A 370 3.37 -20.57 21.54
C ASP A 370 3.97 -20.97 22.89
N LEU A 371 4.93 -20.20 23.40
CA LEU A 371 5.63 -20.45 24.63
C LEU A 371 5.08 -19.63 25.80
N ALA A 372 5.14 -20.19 27.00
CA ALA A 372 4.83 -19.46 28.22
C ALA A 372 6.11 -18.84 28.82
N PRO A 373 6.10 -17.57 29.26
CA PRO A 373 7.24 -17.00 29.98
C PRO A 373 7.48 -17.78 31.29
N ALA A 374 8.75 -18.06 31.59
CA ALA A 374 9.13 -18.78 32.79
C ALA A 374 9.47 -17.80 33.94
N ASP A 375 9.11 -18.14 35.17
CA ASP A 375 9.63 -17.45 36.35
C ASP A 375 11.12 -17.81 36.58
N SER A 376 11.88 -16.86 37.11
CA SER A 376 13.32 -16.96 37.41
C SER A 376 13.70 -18.06 38.42
N MET A 377 12.73 -18.79 38.97
CA MET A 377 12.94 -19.89 39.91
C MET A 377 13.21 -21.24 39.25
N LEU A 378 13.07 -21.36 37.92
CA LEU A 378 13.57 -22.53 37.19
C LEU A 378 15.10 -22.44 37.11
N GLU A 379 15.82 -23.40 37.69
CA GLU A 379 17.27 -23.52 37.49
C GLU A 379 17.53 -23.65 35.98
N ALA A 380 18.13 -22.61 35.38
CA ALA A 380 18.42 -22.56 33.97
C ALA A 380 19.42 -23.66 33.61
N GLN A 381 18.91 -24.80 33.12
CA GLN A 381 19.76 -25.89 32.60
C GLN A 381 20.51 -25.45 31.33
N LEU A 382 19.98 -24.44 30.62
CA LEU A 382 20.61 -23.85 29.46
C LEU A 382 21.28 -22.53 29.83
N GLN A 383 22.52 -22.37 29.38
CA GLN A 383 23.22 -21.09 29.44
C GLN A 383 22.92 -20.26 28.19
N PRO A 384 23.01 -18.92 28.28
CA PRO A 384 23.04 -18.05 27.10
C PRO A 384 24.12 -18.49 26.11
N PRO A 385 23.91 -18.27 24.80
CA PRO A 385 24.87 -18.73 23.79
C PRO A 385 26.20 -17.99 23.88
N SER A 386 27.28 -18.76 23.79
CA SER A 386 28.64 -18.24 23.66
C SER A 386 28.84 -17.56 22.29
N PRO A 387 29.84 -16.67 22.15
CA PRO A 387 30.14 -16.02 20.87
C PRO A 387 30.39 -17.01 19.71
N GLN A 388 30.95 -18.19 19.99
CA GLN A 388 31.18 -19.23 18.98
C GLN A 388 29.88 -19.90 18.52
N GLU A 389 28.94 -20.14 19.45
CA GLU A 389 27.61 -20.67 19.12
C GLU A 389 26.78 -19.65 18.31
N GLN A 390 26.90 -18.37 18.66
CA GLN A 390 26.30 -17.27 17.88
C GLN A 390 26.87 -17.23 16.46
N GLU A 391 28.20 -17.26 16.30
CA GLU A 391 28.85 -17.24 14.99
C GLU A 391 28.44 -18.43 14.12
N ARG A 392 28.36 -19.63 14.70
CA ARG A 392 27.88 -20.84 14.00
C ARG A 392 26.46 -20.66 13.46
N SER A 393 25.57 -20.11 14.28
CA SER A 393 24.17 -19.86 13.91
C SER A 393 24.03 -18.75 12.86
N GLU A 394 24.86 -17.69 12.96
CA GLU A 394 24.94 -16.64 11.94
C GLU A 394 25.44 -17.18 10.59
N GLN A 395 26.45 -18.04 10.57
CA GLN A 395 26.92 -18.66 9.32
C GLN A 395 25.85 -19.54 8.70
N TRP A 396 25.14 -20.31 9.53
CA TRP A 396 24.06 -21.16 9.08
C TRP A 396 22.93 -20.33 8.44
N ILE A 397 22.50 -19.24 9.07
CA ILE A 397 21.40 -18.41 8.57
C ILE A 397 21.78 -17.64 7.30
N LYS A 398 23.04 -17.22 7.16
CA LYS A 398 23.56 -16.63 5.90
C LYS A 398 23.36 -17.60 4.73
N VAL A 399 23.74 -18.86 4.92
CA VAL A 399 23.65 -19.88 3.85
C VAL A 399 22.20 -20.30 3.59
N LYS A 400 21.43 -20.57 4.65
CA LYS A 400 20.09 -21.16 4.53
C LYS A 400 18.99 -20.16 4.23
N VAL A 401 19.15 -18.90 4.63
CA VAL A 401 18.13 -17.85 4.47
C VAL A 401 18.62 -16.72 3.58
N GLN A 402 19.75 -16.09 3.92
CA GLN A 402 20.19 -14.87 3.21
C GLN A 402 20.53 -15.14 1.74
N VAL A 403 21.23 -16.24 1.42
CA VAL A 403 21.57 -16.60 0.03
C VAL A 403 20.31 -16.79 -0.84
N PRO A 404 19.32 -17.63 -0.46
CA PRO A 404 18.05 -17.72 -1.19
C PRO A 404 17.30 -16.39 -1.28
N MET A 405 17.29 -15.60 -0.20
CA MET A 405 16.62 -14.30 -0.14
C MET A 405 17.24 -13.29 -1.12
N VAL A 406 18.57 -13.20 -1.19
CA VAL A 406 19.29 -12.37 -2.17
C VAL A 406 18.93 -12.78 -3.60
N LYS A 407 18.92 -14.09 -3.88
CA LYS A 407 18.56 -14.60 -5.20
C LYS A 407 17.13 -14.25 -5.58
N GLN A 408 16.18 -14.41 -4.66
CA GLN A 408 14.78 -14.04 -4.88
C GLN A 408 14.63 -12.54 -5.21
N GLU A 409 15.29 -11.67 -4.43
CA GLU A 409 15.27 -10.22 -4.66
C GLU A 409 15.93 -9.83 -5.99
N GLN A 410 17.01 -10.51 -6.36
CA GLN A 410 17.69 -10.31 -7.64
C GLN A 410 16.79 -10.68 -8.82
N ASP A 411 16.16 -11.86 -8.77
CA ASP A 411 15.26 -12.35 -9.82
C ASP A 411 14.03 -11.43 -9.96
N GLN A 412 13.43 -11.01 -8.83
CA GLN A 412 12.29 -10.10 -8.82
C GLN A 412 12.66 -8.72 -9.40
N ARG A 413 13.75 -8.11 -8.92
CA ARG A 413 14.20 -6.81 -9.42
C ARG A 413 14.58 -6.86 -10.89
N GLN A 414 15.26 -7.90 -11.34
CA GLN A 414 15.62 -8.03 -12.76
C GLN A 414 14.36 -8.06 -13.63
N ARG A 415 13.34 -8.79 -13.22
CA ARG A 415 12.04 -8.81 -13.91
C ARG A 415 11.36 -7.45 -13.92
N GLU A 416 11.24 -6.78 -12.77
CA GLU A 416 10.62 -5.46 -12.68
C GLU A 416 11.38 -4.40 -13.50
N LEU A 417 12.72 -4.45 -13.47
CA LEU A 417 13.57 -3.53 -14.22
C LEU A 417 13.45 -3.77 -15.72
N GLN A 418 13.36 -5.02 -16.17
CA GLN A 418 13.14 -5.32 -17.59
C GLN A 418 11.84 -4.68 -18.07
N ILE A 419 10.74 -4.90 -17.34
CA ILE A 419 9.43 -4.31 -17.66
C ILE A 419 9.54 -2.77 -17.71
N ARG A 420 10.12 -2.14 -16.69
CA ARG A 420 10.28 -0.69 -16.64
C ARG A 420 11.19 -0.16 -17.76
N GLN A 421 12.22 -0.89 -18.14
CA GLN A 421 13.13 -0.53 -19.23
C GLN A 421 12.41 -0.59 -20.58
N ASP A 422 11.67 -1.66 -20.84
CA ASP A 422 10.93 -1.81 -22.09
C ASP A 422 9.89 -0.69 -22.27
N TYR A 423 9.15 -0.34 -21.21
CA TYR A 423 8.23 0.79 -21.22
C TYR A 423 8.92 2.14 -21.42
N LEU A 424 10.02 2.38 -20.69
CA LEU A 424 10.78 3.63 -20.82
C LEU A 424 11.31 3.80 -22.24
N ASP A 425 11.89 2.75 -22.81
CA ASP A 425 12.48 2.75 -24.14
C ASP A 425 11.42 3.01 -25.20
N GLN A 426 10.27 2.32 -25.15
CA GLN A 426 9.16 2.54 -26.09
C GLN A 426 8.61 3.96 -26.02
N ALA A 427 8.29 4.45 -24.81
CA ALA A 427 7.69 5.77 -24.62
C ALA A 427 8.65 6.90 -25.00
N MET A 428 9.92 6.82 -24.58
CA MET A 428 10.91 7.85 -24.89
C MET A 428 11.28 7.85 -26.37
N GLN A 429 11.42 6.68 -27.01
CA GLN A 429 11.69 6.61 -28.44
C GLN A 429 10.52 7.16 -29.28
N ALA A 430 9.27 6.89 -28.90
CA ALA A 430 8.10 7.50 -29.53
C ALA A 430 8.15 9.04 -29.40
N ALA A 431 8.29 9.56 -28.17
CA ALA A 431 8.35 11.00 -27.92
C ALA A 431 9.50 11.70 -28.66
N ILE A 432 10.68 11.07 -28.74
CA ILE A 432 11.84 11.57 -29.49
C ILE A 432 11.54 11.58 -30.99
N ARG A 433 10.94 10.52 -31.54
CA ARG A 433 10.56 10.46 -32.97
C ARG A 433 9.57 11.56 -33.34
N ASP A 434 8.55 11.79 -32.52
CA ASP A 434 7.54 12.84 -32.77
C ASP A 434 8.14 14.24 -32.70
N ALA A 435 9.02 14.48 -31.71
CA ALA A 435 9.75 15.73 -31.60
C ALA A 435 10.70 15.95 -32.80
N GLN A 436 11.38 14.90 -33.27
CA GLN A 436 12.24 14.95 -34.45
C GLN A 436 11.46 15.20 -35.73
N ALA A 437 10.30 14.56 -35.92
CA ALA A 437 9.42 14.79 -37.07
C ALA A 437 8.95 16.25 -37.11
N THR A 438 8.58 16.82 -35.96
CA THR A 438 8.21 18.23 -35.82
C THR A 438 9.39 19.16 -36.17
N GLN A 439 10.58 18.87 -35.63
CA GLN A 439 11.79 19.62 -35.93
C GLN A 439 12.13 19.58 -37.43
N MET A 440 12.04 18.43 -38.08
CA MET A 440 12.28 18.27 -39.52
C MET A 440 11.29 19.08 -40.37
N LYS A 441 9.99 19.04 -40.04
CA LYS A 441 8.96 19.84 -40.72
C LYS A 441 9.25 21.34 -40.63
N LEU A 442 9.60 21.83 -39.45
CA LEU A 442 9.94 23.24 -39.24
C LEU A 442 11.25 23.63 -39.92
N ALA A 443 12.26 22.76 -39.89
CA ALA A 443 13.53 22.98 -40.58
C ALA A 443 13.34 23.07 -42.10
N ALA A 444 12.48 22.24 -42.69
CA ALA A 444 12.14 22.30 -44.11
C ALA A 444 11.47 23.63 -44.50
N LYS A 445 10.57 24.16 -43.67
CA LYS A 445 9.93 25.48 -43.90
C LYS A 445 10.94 26.63 -43.87
N VAL A 446 11.85 26.61 -42.90
CA VAL A 446 12.94 27.61 -42.82
C VAL A 446 13.87 27.50 -44.02
N ALA A 447 14.24 26.28 -44.43
CA ALA A 447 15.08 26.05 -45.62
C ALA A 447 14.40 26.49 -46.93
N ALA A 448 13.07 26.46 -47.00
CA ALA A 448 12.28 26.99 -48.10
C ALA A 448 12.17 28.53 -48.11
N GLY A 449 12.78 29.22 -47.14
CA GLY A 449 12.87 30.69 -47.08
C GLY A 449 11.90 31.37 -46.11
N ASP A 450 11.09 30.62 -45.37
CA ASP A 450 10.16 31.20 -44.39
C ASP A 450 10.82 31.35 -43.01
N GLU A 451 11.48 32.49 -42.80
CA GLU A 451 12.20 32.86 -41.58
C GLU A 451 11.29 32.96 -40.33
N THR A 452 9.96 33.05 -40.48
CA THR A 452 9.04 33.15 -39.34
C THR A 452 9.07 31.91 -38.44
N TYR A 453 9.45 30.75 -38.98
CA TYR A 453 9.52 29.48 -38.25
C TYR A 453 10.86 29.23 -37.55
N ARG A 454 11.84 30.13 -37.66
CA ARG A 454 13.20 29.92 -37.12
C ARG A 454 13.20 29.65 -35.61
N VAL A 455 12.46 30.46 -34.85
CA VAL A 455 12.35 30.32 -33.39
C VAL A 455 11.65 29.01 -33.01
N ALA A 456 10.59 28.64 -33.74
CA ALA A 456 9.87 27.39 -33.52
C ALA A 456 10.75 26.16 -33.80
N ARG A 457 11.55 26.19 -34.88
CA ARG A 457 12.56 25.17 -35.19
C ARG A 457 13.57 25.01 -34.05
N ASP A 458 14.12 26.10 -33.55
CA ASP A 458 15.13 26.07 -32.48
C ASP A 458 14.55 25.51 -31.18
N SER A 459 13.31 25.89 -30.85
CA SER A 459 12.58 25.32 -29.72
C SER A 459 12.35 23.81 -29.89
N ALA A 460 11.93 23.36 -31.08
CA ALA A 460 11.75 21.93 -31.38
C ALA A 460 13.07 21.16 -31.31
N GLN A 461 14.18 21.73 -31.81
CA GLN A 461 15.51 21.13 -31.71
C GLN A 461 15.97 21.01 -30.25
N LYS A 462 15.74 22.04 -29.43
CA LYS A 462 16.02 21.99 -28.00
C LYS A 462 15.19 20.90 -27.32
N LYS A 463 13.90 20.78 -27.65
CA LYS A 463 13.02 19.72 -27.12
C LYS A 463 13.54 18.32 -27.43
N VAL A 464 14.04 18.07 -28.65
CA VAL A 464 14.67 16.79 -29.01
C VAL A 464 15.89 16.50 -28.12
N LYS A 465 16.77 17.50 -27.95
CA LYS A 465 17.98 17.36 -27.11
C LYS A 465 17.62 17.07 -25.65
N ASP A 466 16.67 17.81 -25.09
CA ASP A 466 16.20 17.64 -23.71
C ASP A 466 15.59 16.25 -23.49
N LEU A 467 14.81 15.74 -24.45
CA LEU A 467 14.24 14.38 -24.39
C LEU A 467 15.33 13.29 -24.47
N GLN A 468 16.32 13.46 -25.34
CA GLN A 468 17.45 12.53 -25.44
C GLN A 468 18.28 12.49 -24.14
N GLU A 469 18.52 13.64 -23.52
CA GLU A 469 19.24 13.74 -22.25
C GLU A 469 18.45 13.10 -21.11
N ARG A 470 17.14 13.39 -21.00
CA ARG A 470 16.23 12.74 -20.04
C ARG A 470 16.21 11.22 -20.20
N TYR A 471 16.18 10.73 -21.44
CA TYR A 471 16.21 9.30 -21.72
C TYR A 471 17.51 8.66 -21.24
N ARG A 472 18.67 9.28 -21.52
CA ARG A 472 19.97 8.79 -21.03
C ARG A 472 20.05 8.78 -19.50
N ASN A 473 19.61 9.86 -18.85
CA ASN A 473 19.65 9.98 -17.38
C ASN A 473 18.77 8.91 -16.72
N ARG A 474 17.52 8.73 -17.18
CA ARG A 474 16.64 7.67 -16.66
C ARG A 474 17.21 6.28 -16.87
N ARG A 475 17.83 6.01 -18.03
CA ARG A 475 18.47 4.71 -18.29
C ARG A 475 19.65 4.46 -17.34
N HIS A 476 20.41 5.50 -17.03
CA HIS A 476 21.51 5.43 -16.06
C HIS A 476 20.99 5.19 -14.64
N GLU A 477 19.97 5.92 -14.19
CA GLU A 477 19.31 5.70 -12.88
C GLU A 477 18.82 4.26 -12.72
N MET A 478 18.23 3.69 -13.78
CA MET A 478 17.76 2.29 -13.80
C MET A 478 18.89 1.26 -13.72
N SER A 479 20.14 1.63 -14.05
CA SER A 479 21.28 0.73 -13.95
C SER A 479 21.69 0.45 -12.49
N HIS A 480 21.55 1.46 -11.61
CA HIS A 480 21.83 1.32 -10.18
C HIS A 480 20.88 0.34 -9.50
N LEU A 481 19.61 0.34 -9.90
CA LEU A 481 18.58 -0.52 -9.30
C LEU A 481 18.81 -2.03 -9.52
N LYS A 482 19.67 -2.41 -10.48
CA LYS A 482 20.01 -3.82 -10.77
C LYS A 482 20.84 -4.46 -9.67
N LEU A 483 21.55 -3.65 -8.88
CA LEU A 483 22.47 -4.16 -7.88
C LEU A 483 21.70 -4.66 -6.65
N VAL A 484 21.92 -5.94 -6.36
CA VAL A 484 21.46 -6.64 -5.16
C VAL A 484 22.66 -7.34 -4.56
N SER A 485 22.85 -7.18 -3.25
CA SER A 485 23.98 -7.72 -2.52
C SER A 485 23.58 -8.18 -1.12
N PHE A 486 24.48 -8.89 -0.46
CA PHE A 486 24.31 -9.30 0.93
C PHE A 486 24.28 -8.07 1.85
N GLY A 487 23.22 -7.95 2.63
CA GLY A 487 23.13 -6.96 3.71
C GLY A 487 23.72 -7.50 5.02
N ARG A 488 23.50 -6.77 6.11
CA ARG A 488 23.91 -7.20 7.44
C ARG A 488 23.07 -8.38 7.93
N VAL A 489 23.70 -9.29 8.67
CA VAL A 489 23.00 -10.25 9.54
C VAL A 489 23.32 -9.82 10.97
N THR A 490 22.29 -9.48 11.73
CA THR A 490 22.42 -8.99 13.10
C THR A 490 21.80 -10.02 14.03
N TYR A 491 22.59 -10.60 14.93
CA TYR A 491 22.07 -11.34 16.07
C TYR A 491 21.32 -10.37 17.00
N LEU A 492 20.09 -10.71 17.35
CA LEU A 492 19.26 -9.91 18.25
C LEU A 492 19.37 -10.51 19.66
N GLU A 493 18.72 -11.65 19.89
CA GLU A 493 18.57 -12.26 21.22
C GLU A 493 18.35 -13.78 21.11
N ALA A 494 18.35 -14.48 22.26
CA ALA A 494 18.05 -15.90 22.36
C ALA A 494 16.95 -16.22 23.38
N ALA A 495 15.97 -17.02 23.02
CA ALA A 495 15.05 -17.62 23.98
C ALA A 495 15.59 -18.97 24.48
N LEU A 496 15.60 -19.16 25.80
CA LEU A 496 15.98 -20.41 26.45
C LEU A 496 14.70 -21.15 26.84
N VAL A 497 14.44 -22.29 26.22
CA VAL A 497 13.16 -23.00 26.36
C VAL A 497 13.33 -24.28 27.16
N HIS A 498 12.52 -24.41 28.21
CA HIS A 498 12.53 -25.57 29.12
C HIS A 498 11.24 -26.38 29.02
N PRO A 499 11.34 -27.73 29.07
CA PRO A 499 10.16 -28.59 29.14
C PRO A 499 9.52 -28.58 30.52
N VAL A 500 8.19 -28.71 30.61
CA VAL A 500 7.48 -28.84 31.92
C VAL A 500 7.24 -30.29 32.30
N ILE A 501 8.30 -31.04 32.54
CA ILE A 501 8.20 -32.49 32.81
C ILE A 501 7.24 -32.77 34.00
N ALA A 502 7.31 -31.99 35.08
CA ALA A 502 6.50 -32.20 36.29
C ALA A 502 5.01 -31.76 36.19
N LEU A 503 4.65 -30.91 35.23
CA LEU A 503 3.27 -30.42 35.04
C LEU A 503 2.55 -31.25 33.95
N VAL A 504 3.28 -31.67 32.91
CA VAL A 504 2.80 -32.55 31.83
C VAL A 504 2.45 -33.95 32.36
N GLU A 505 3.21 -34.47 33.34
CA GLU A 505 2.87 -35.73 34.03
C GLU A 505 1.51 -35.68 34.77
N LYS A 506 1.02 -34.48 35.12
CA LYS A 506 -0.28 -34.30 35.79
C LYS A 506 -1.44 -34.04 34.81
N MET A 507 -1.17 -33.81 33.52
CA MET A 507 -2.16 -33.50 32.48
C MET A 507 -1.82 -34.22 31.16
N PRO A 508 -2.07 -35.54 31.05
CA PRO A 508 -1.65 -36.35 29.89
C PRO A 508 -2.34 -36.01 28.56
N GLY A 509 -3.37 -35.16 28.55
CA GLY A 509 -4.10 -34.73 27.35
C GLY A 509 -3.52 -33.52 26.61
N MET A 510 -2.41 -32.93 27.11
CA MET A 510 -1.83 -31.70 26.55
C MET A 510 -0.78 -31.92 25.46
N ARG A 511 -0.32 -33.15 25.22
CA ARG A 511 0.69 -33.43 24.19
C ARG A 511 0.06 -33.79 22.85
N ASN A 512 0.56 -33.17 21.79
CA ASN A 512 0.19 -33.53 20.42
C ASN A 512 0.86 -34.85 19.99
N ASP A 513 0.10 -35.70 19.29
CA ASP A 513 0.58 -36.93 18.69
C ASP A 513 0.80 -36.72 17.18
N PRO A 514 2.05 -36.70 16.69
CA PRO A 514 2.36 -36.40 15.29
C PRO A 514 1.72 -37.37 14.30
N GLU A 515 1.52 -38.63 14.67
CA GLU A 515 0.89 -39.62 13.77
C GLU A 515 -0.60 -39.35 13.64
N VAL A 516 -1.26 -39.00 14.75
CA VAL A 516 -2.68 -38.65 14.78
C VAL A 516 -2.95 -37.34 14.05
N GLU A 517 -2.09 -36.34 14.22
CA GLU A 517 -2.19 -35.07 13.48
C GLU A 517 -1.97 -35.26 11.98
N ALA A 518 -0.98 -36.05 11.58
CA ALA A 518 -0.75 -36.34 10.17
C ALA A 518 -1.96 -37.02 9.51
N PHE A 519 -2.61 -37.95 10.21
CA PHE A 519 -3.84 -38.59 9.73
C PHE A 519 -5.00 -37.59 9.64
N ALA A 520 -5.18 -36.74 10.65
CA ALA A 520 -6.23 -35.71 10.66
C ALA A 520 -6.04 -34.70 9.52
N MET A 521 -4.80 -34.30 9.25
CA MET A 521 -4.42 -33.43 8.14
C MET A 521 -4.80 -34.05 6.79
N GLU A 522 -4.44 -35.32 6.56
CA GLU A 522 -4.75 -36.02 5.32
C GLU A 522 -6.26 -36.16 5.11
N TRP A 523 -6.99 -36.56 6.16
CA TRP A 523 -8.45 -36.69 6.12
C TRP A 523 -9.13 -35.36 5.80
N LEU A 524 -8.71 -34.26 6.43
CA LEU A 524 -9.32 -32.95 6.21
C LEU A 524 -9.02 -32.41 4.80
N MET A 525 -7.80 -32.60 4.29
CA MET A 525 -7.48 -32.25 2.91
C MET A 525 -8.38 -33.02 1.93
N GLU A 526 -8.60 -34.30 2.16
CA GLU A 526 -9.50 -35.08 1.29
C GLU A 526 -10.96 -34.62 1.41
N TYR A 527 -11.42 -34.29 2.61
CA TYR A 527 -12.74 -33.72 2.86
C TYR A 527 -12.96 -32.39 2.12
N GLU A 528 -11.97 -31.49 2.10
CA GLU A 528 -12.06 -30.22 1.38
C GLU A 528 -12.05 -30.43 -0.15
N ARG A 529 -11.22 -31.36 -0.66
CA ARG A 529 -11.21 -31.73 -2.10
C ARG A 529 -12.56 -32.24 -2.58
N GLN A 530 -13.23 -33.09 -1.80
CA GLN A 530 -14.56 -33.61 -2.14
C GLN A 530 -15.62 -32.52 -2.26
N ARG A 531 -15.42 -31.37 -1.61
CA ARG A 531 -16.31 -30.21 -1.65
C ARG A 531 -15.94 -29.21 -2.76
N GLY A 532 -14.98 -29.54 -3.61
CA GLY A 532 -14.50 -28.68 -4.70
C GLY A 532 -13.58 -27.56 -4.25
N TRP A 533 -12.91 -27.71 -3.11
CA TRP A 533 -11.87 -26.80 -2.66
C TRP A 533 -10.47 -27.35 -2.99
N GLU A 534 -9.48 -26.47 -3.09
CA GLU A 534 -8.08 -26.80 -3.34
C GLU A 534 -7.24 -26.59 -2.05
N PRO A 535 -7.06 -27.64 -1.22
CA PRO A 535 -6.27 -27.56 0.00
C PRO A 535 -4.76 -27.74 -0.26
N GLU A 536 -3.96 -26.94 0.44
CA GLU A 536 -2.49 -26.92 0.49
C GLU A 536 -2.04 -27.02 1.96
N ASP A 537 -1.15 -27.97 2.26
CA ASP A 537 -0.47 -28.06 3.56
C ASP A 537 0.58 -26.95 3.65
N VAL A 538 0.41 -26.07 4.63
CA VAL A 538 1.29 -24.90 4.88
C VAL A 538 1.97 -24.97 6.24
N SER A 539 1.74 -26.03 7.03
CA SER A 539 2.29 -26.24 8.38
C SER A 539 3.83 -26.10 8.43
N LYS A 540 4.52 -26.49 7.34
CA LYS A 540 5.98 -26.48 7.22
C LYS A 540 6.56 -25.22 6.56
N ASN A 541 5.73 -24.27 6.16
CA ASN A 541 6.23 -23.09 5.46
C ASN A 541 7.00 -22.14 6.39
N HIS A 542 6.74 -22.21 7.70
CA HIS A 542 7.35 -21.37 8.74
C HIS A 542 7.32 -19.85 8.41
N ASP A 543 6.35 -19.44 7.59
CA ASP A 543 6.25 -18.10 7.01
C ASP A 543 5.36 -17.15 7.83
N GLY A 544 4.93 -17.58 9.02
CA GLY A 544 4.06 -16.81 9.91
C GLY A 544 2.56 -16.98 9.62
N SER A 545 2.17 -17.79 8.63
CA SER A 545 0.76 -18.10 8.35
C SER A 545 0.00 -18.61 9.59
N GLY A 546 0.61 -19.52 10.36
CA GLY A 546 0.13 -19.99 11.67
C GLY A 546 -1.23 -20.68 11.66
N PHE A 547 -1.45 -21.47 10.62
CA PHE A 547 -2.48 -22.50 10.51
C PHE A 547 -1.91 -23.62 9.66
N ASP A 548 -2.50 -24.82 9.70
CA ASP A 548 -1.93 -25.98 9.03
C ASP A 548 -2.34 -26.11 7.55
N ILE A 549 -3.60 -25.84 7.22
CA ILE A 549 -4.16 -26.03 5.88
C ILE A 549 -4.76 -24.74 5.33
N ARG A 550 -4.35 -24.40 4.10
CA ARG A 550 -4.96 -23.37 3.27
C ARG A 550 -5.86 -24.03 2.24
N SER A 551 -7.16 -23.71 2.23
CA SER A 551 -8.12 -24.28 1.28
C SER A 551 -8.74 -23.17 0.43
N VAL A 552 -8.49 -23.17 -0.88
CA VAL A 552 -8.99 -22.15 -1.83
C VAL A 552 -10.23 -22.66 -2.55
N GLY A 553 -11.32 -21.91 -2.50
CA GLY A 553 -12.57 -22.24 -3.17
C GLY A 553 -12.66 -21.69 -4.59
N ALA A 554 -13.76 -22.02 -5.29
CA ALA A 554 -14.03 -21.50 -6.62
C ALA A 554 -14.12 -19.96 -6.64
N VAL A 555 -13.57 -19.35 -7.68
CA VAL A 555 -13.61 -17.89 -7.87
C VAL A 555 -15.05 -17.43 -8.04
N ASP A 556 -15.48 -16.46 -7.23
CA ASP A 556 -16.78 -15.83 -7.36
C ASP A 556 -16.86 -15.05 -8.68
N SER A 557 -17.89 -15.31 -9.48
CA SER A 557 -18.09 -14.71 -10.79
C SER A 557 -18.44 -13.22 -10.75
N GLU A 558 -19.00 -12.71 -9.65
CA GLU A 558 -19.37 -11.30 -9.50
C GLU A 558 -18.19 -10.45 -8.99
N THR A 559 -17.45 -10.96 -8.01
CA THR A 559 -16.35 -10.23 -7.37
C THR A 559 -14.97 -10.54 -7.96
N GLY A 560 -14.83 -11.68 -8.65
CA GLY A 560 -13.55 -12.19 -9.15
C GLY A 560 -12.61 -12.70 -8.05
N ILE A 561 -13.08 -12.82 -6.80
CA ILE A 561 -12.29 -13.21 -5.63
C ILE A 561 -12.54 -14.69 -5.32
N ALA A 562 -11.47 -15.44 -5.06
CA ALA A 562 -11.58 -16.79 -4.54
C ALA A 562 -11.72 -16.74 -3.00
N PRO A 563 -12.73 -17.39 -2.40
CA PRO A 563 -12.80 -17.52 -0.96
C PRO A 563 -11.67 -18.43 -0.47
N VAL A 564 -11.02 -18.06 0.64
CA VAL A 564 -9.91 -18.82 1.24
C VAL A 564 -10.27 -19.21 2.67
N ARG A 565 -10.13 -20.49 2.99
CA ARG A 565 -10.23 -21.02 4.35
C ARG A 565 -8.83 -21.29 4.90
N ARG A 566 -8.65 -20.95 6.17
CA ARG A 566 -7.42 -21.12 6.93
C ARG A 566 -7.77 -22.00 8.11
N ILE A 567 -7.28 -23.23 8.09
CA ILE A 567 -7.75 -24.30 8.97
C ILE A 567 -6.59 -24.78 9.84
N GLU A 568 -6.81 -24.70 11.14
CA GLU A 568 -5.96 -25.30 12.17
C GLU A 568 -6.47 -26.71 12.46
N VAL A 569 -5.59 -27.71 12.49
CA VAL A 569 -5.95 -29.11 12.65
C VAL A 569 -5.48 -29.63 14.00
N LYS A 570 -6.40 -30.17 14.79
CA LYS A 570 -6.08 -30.88 16.03
C LYS A 570 -6.66 -32.29 15.98
N GLY A 571 -5.79 -33.28 15.79
CA GLY A 571 -6.16 -34.70 15.79
C GLY A 571 -6.21 -35.29 17.20
N ARG A 572 -7.16 -36.20 17.47
CA ARG A 572 -7.24 -36.97 18.72
C ARG A 572 -7.51 -38.44 18.43
N ALA A 573 -6.93 -39.33 19.22
CA ALA A 573 -7.08 -40.77 19.03
C ALA A 573 -8.37 -41.34 19.67
N GLN A 574 -9.01 -40.57 20.57
CA GLN A 574 -10.20 -40.99 21.31
C GLN A 574 -11.25 -39.88 21.36
N ALA A 575 -12.53 -40.27 21.32
CA ALA A 575 -13.64 -39.36 21.53
C ALA A 575 -13.62 -38.75 22.95
N ASN A 576 -14.01 -37.47 23.08
CA ASN A 576 -14.07 -36.69 24.32
C ASN A 576 -12.71 -36.33 24.97
N GLN A 577 -11.63 -36.28 24.21
CA GLN A 577 -10.37 -35.68 24.68
C GLN A 577 -10.42 -34.15 24.60
N GLU A 578 -9.82 -33.48 25.58
CA GLU A 578 -9.69 -32.02 25.57
C GLU A 578 -8.74 -31.57 24.44
N VAL A 579 -9.08 -30.43 23.82
CA VAL A 579 -8.26 -29.78 22.81
C VAL A 579 -7.54 -28.60 23.46
N SER A 580 -6.21 -28.62 23.40
CA SER A 580 -5.37 -27.49 23.77
C SER A 580 -5.09 -26.68 22.51
N LEU A 581 -5.20 -25.35 22.62
CA LEU A 581 -4.75 -24.42 21.59
C LEU A 581 -3.70 -23.52 22.20
N THR A 582 -2.62 -23.26 21.45
CA THR A 582 -1.66 -22.24 21.86
C THR A 582 -2.31 -20.86 21.84
N SER A 583 -1.70 -19.89 22.52
CA SER A 583 -2.19 -18.51 22.46
C SER A 583 -2.15 -17.94 21.05
N ASN A 584 -1.21 -18.37 20.20
CA ASN A 584 -1.11 -17.97 18.80
C ASN A 584 -2.23 -18.59 17.97
N GLU A 585 -2.45 -19.89 18.08
CA GLU A 585 -3.50 -20.64 17.36
C GLU A 585 -4.89 -20.08 17.68
N TRP A 586 -5.18 -19.82 18.95
CA TRP A 586 -6.45 -19.21 19.35
C TRP A 586 -6.64 -17.80 18.77
N ARG A 587 -5.59 -16.97 18.81
CA ARG A 587 -5.62 -15.60 18.25
C ARG A 587 -5.84 -15.64 16.73
N LYS A 588 -5.16 -16.55 16.02
CA LYS A 588 -5.27 -16.72 14.57
C LYS A 588 -6.65 -17.25 14.18
N ALA A 589 -7.16 -18.24 14.89
CA ALA A 589 -8.50 -18.78 14.70
C ALA A 589 -9.58 -17.69 14.80
N GLN A 590 -9.52 -16.81 15.81
CA GLN A 590 -10.53 -15.75 16.00
C GLN A 590 -10.56 -14.70 14.89
N GLN A 591 -9.45 -14.53 14.15
CA GLN A 591 -9.31 -13.44 13.18
C GLN A 591 -9.32 -13.92 11.72
N LEU A 592 -8.79 -15.11 11.44
CA LEU A 592 -8.57 -15.62 10.09
C LEU A 592 -9.35 -16.90 9.76
N GLY A 593 -9.83 -17.64 10.78
CA GLY A 593 -10.18 -19.05 10.63
C GLY A 593 -11.59 -19.45 11.10
N ILE A 594 -11.94 -20.68 10.72
CA ILE A 594 -13.04 -21.48 11.27
C ILE A 594 -12.36 -22.65 11.99
N LEU A 595 -12.60 -22.84 13.28
CA LEU A 595 -12.12 -24.01 14.02
C LEU A 595 -12.94 -25.23 13.63
N ILE A 596 -12.29 -26.26 13.08
CA ILE A 596 -12.93 -27.54 12.76
C ILE A 596 -12.20 -28.63 13.56
N GLY A 597 -12.79 -29.08 14.67
CA GLY A 597 -12.34 -30.30 15.35
C GLY A 597 -12.79 -31.52 14.55
N SER A 598 -11.85 -32.37 14.15
CA SER A 598 -12.15 -33.69 13.59
C SER A 598 -12.10 -34.78 14.66
N MET A 599 -12.85 -35.86 14.44
CA MET A 599 -13.09 -36.98 15.36
C MET A 599 -11.84 -37.71 15.83
#